data_AF-A0AAD6BKH0-F1
#
_entry.id   AF-A0AAD6BKH0-F1
#
_cell.length_a   1.000
_cell.length_b   1.000
_cell.length_c   1.000
_cell.angle_alpha   90.00
_cell.angle_beta   90.00
_cell.angle_gamma   90.00
#
_symmetry.space_group_name_H-M   'P 1'
#
loop_
_entity.id
_entity.type
_entity.pdbx_description
1 polymer ?
#
loop_
_entity_poly.entity_id
_entity_poly.type
_entity_poly.pdbx_seq_one_letter_code
_entity_poly.pdbx_strand_id
1 'polypeptide(L)'
;MATSFLSKEFFSDTSVLALGCGKRYRIKAEFGRITTISLEQSFMYKLDHYTPKLIALMKAKGGVLGTKLRPFLEKLSQNQSIDMRRDSVIRSLILYLGEKQDLFEDCLEDSRSDATEHILKILVVHGANEEDPVDAALLLEGREIMPGCGSTAKACTLIMGLIYALNLAYPPTLRYTFEVFQKLFLGLDGIKLTPKVQALNVNLLS
;
A
#
# COMPACT_ATOMS: atom_id res chain seq x y z
N MET A 1 -20.90 -14.96 9.33
CA MET A 1 -21.05 -16.22 8.55
C MET A 1 -20.42 -16.13 7.16
N ALA A 2 -20.58 -15.02 6.41
CA ALA A 2 -19.90 -14.82 5.12
C ALA A 2 -18.36 -14.67 5.24
N THR A 3 -17.88 -14.01 6.29
CA THR A 3 -16.46 -13.81 6.58
C THR A 3 -15.68 -15.12 6.80
N SER A 4 -16.29 -16.12 7.43
CA SER A 4 -15.67 -17.43 7.64
C SER A 4 -15.65 -18.31 6.38
N PHE A 5 -16.56 -18.08 5.43
CA PHE A 5 -16.63 -18.86 4.19
C PHE A 5 -15.65 -18.33 3.15
N LEU A 6 -15.59 -17.00 2.96
CA LEU A 6 -14.62 -16.36 2.08
C LEU A 6 -13.18 -16.53 2.59
N SER A 7 -12.95 -16.44 3.91
CA SER A 7 -11.64 -16.72 4.49
C SER A 7 -11.21 -18.17 4.22
N LYS A 8 -12.07 -19.16 4.52
CA LYS A 8 -11.74 -20.58 4.26
C LYS A 8 -11.41 -20.85 2.79
N GLU A 9 -12.19 -20.35 1.85
CA GLU A 9 -11.98 -20.56 0.42
C GLU A 9 -10.76 -19.79 -0.12
N PHE A 10 -10.43 -18.64 0.47
CA PHE A 10 -9.24 -17.85 0.10
C PHE A 10 -7.93 -18.51 0.57
N PHE A 11 -7.97 -19.23 1.70
CA PHE A 11 -6.83 -19.93 2.31
C PHE A 11 -6.73 -21.44 1.98
N SER A 12 -7.79 -22.08 1.48
CA SER A 12 -7.81 -23.54 1.27
C SER A 12 -7.13 -24.04 -0.01
N ASP A 13 -6.84 -23.18 -0.98
CA ASP A 13 -6.24 -23.62 -2.25
C ASP A 13 -4.71 -23.64 -2.16
N THR A 14 -4.18 -24.81 -1.81
CA THR A 14 -2.77 -25.16 -1.62
C THR A 14 -2.00 -25.47 -2.91
N SER A 15 -2.50 -25.13 -4.10
CA SER A 15 -1.76 -25.32 -5.36
C SER A 15 -0.83 -24.14 -5.64
N VAL A 16 0.37 -24.22 -5.08
CA VAL A 16 1.47 -23.27 -5.23
C VAL A 16 1.73 -23.00 -6.72
N LEU A 17 1.83 -21.71 -7.08
CA LEU A 17 2.19 -21.11 -8.39
C LEU A 17 1.09 -20.83 -9.43
N ALA A 18 -0.07 -21.51 -9.45
CA ALA A 18 -1.14 -21.22 -10.44
C ALA A 18 -2.21 -20.20 -9.98
N LEU A 19 -2.20 -19.80 -8.70
CA LEU A 19 -3.33 -19.12 -8.05
C LEU A 19 -3.13 -17.62 -7.73
N GLY A 20 -1.96 -17.05 -7.99
CA GLY A 20 -1.70 -15.63 -7.70
C GLY A 20 -2.60 -14.68 -8.51
N CYS A 21 -2.72 -14.91 -9.83
CA CYS A 21 -3.55 -14.09 -10.71
C CYS A 21 -5.05 -14.22 -10.38
N GLY A 22 -5.52 -15.45 -10.14
CA GLY A 22 -6.92 -15.72 -9.77
C GLY A 22 -7.33 -15.06 -8.45
N LYS A 23 -6.48 -15.15 -7.41
CA LYS A 23 -6.72 -14.49 -6.12
C LYS A 23 -6.80 -12.96 -6.25
N ARG A 24 -5.88 -12.35 -7.00
CA ARG A 24 -5.90 -10.89 -7.26
C ARG A 24 -7.15 -10.46 -8.01
N TYR A 25 -7.58 -11.23 -9.01
CA TYR A 25 -8.82 -10.97 -9.74
C TYR A 25 -10.03 -11.00 -8.81
N ARG A 26 -10.17 -12.07 -7.99
CA ARG A 26 -11.27 -12.19 -7.02
C ARG A 26 -11.32 -11.03 -6.04
N ILE A 27 -10.17 -10.60 -5.51
CA ILE A 27 -10.09 -9.43 -4.61
C ILE A 27 -10.58 -8.16 -5.31
N LYS A 28 -10.07 -7.88 -6.52
CA LYS A 28 -10.46 -6.69 -7.28
C LYS A 28 -11.95 -6.71 -7.63
N ALA A 29 -12.48 -7.87 -8.01
CA ALA A 29 -13.88 -8.06 -8.33
C ALA A 29 -14.78 -7.86 -7.10
N GLU A 30 -14.44 -8.45 -5.95
CA GLU A 30 -15.21 -8.27 -4.71
C GLU A 30 -15.16 -6.82 -4.22
N PHE A 31 -14.00 -6.17 -4.28
CA PHE A 31 -13.90 -4.74 -3.98
C PHE A 31 -14.82 -3.92 -4.89
N GLY A 32 -14.79 -4.18 -6.20
CA GLY A 32 -15.66 -3.51 -7.17
C GLY A 32 -17.14 -3.78 -6.92
N ARG A 33 -17.51 -5.01 -6.52
CA ARG A 33 -18.88 -5.38 -6.16
C ARG A 33 -19.37 -4.63 -4.92
N ILE A 34 -18.52 -4.43 -3.92
CA ILE A 34 -18.86 -3.75 -2.65
C ILE A 34 -18.90 -2.23 -2.84
N THR A 35 -17.95 -1.66 -3.57
CA THR A 35 -17.72 -0.21 -3.60
C THR A 35 -18.18 0.46 -4.89
N THR A 36 -18.44 -0.31 -5.95
CA THR A 36 -18.64 0.16 -7.34
C THR A 36 -17.41 0.86 -7.97
N ILE A 37 -16.26 0.83 -7.30
CA ILE A 37 -15.03 1.51 -7.73
C ILE A 37 -14.04 0.51 -8.34
N SER A 38 -13.38 0.91 -9.44
CA SER A 38 -12.27 0.17 -10.03
C SER A 38 -11.01 0.32 -9.17
N LEU A 39 -10.73 -0.70 -8.35
CA LEU A 39 -9.70 -0.68 -7.30
C LEU A 39 -8.34 -0.16 -7.80
N GLU A 40 -7.72 -0.85 -8.76
CA GLU A 40 -6.36 -0.52 -9.21
C GLU A 40 -6.31 0.77 -10.02
N GLN A 41 -7.26 0.96 -10.93
CA GLN A 41 -7.31 2.13 -11.78
C GLN A 41 -7.49 3.41 -10.97
N SER A 42 -8.46 3.44 -10.06
CA SER A 42 -8.73 4.64 -9.24
C SER A 42 -7.57 4.96 -8.31
N PHE A 43 -7.04 3.94 -7.62
CA PHE A 43 -5.92 4.13 -6.71
C PHE A 43 -4.69 4.70 -7.42
N MET A 44 -4.28 4.07 -8.53
CA MET A 44 -3.08 4.48 -9.27
C MET A 44 -3.26 5.86 -9.90
N TYR A 45 -4.43 6.12 -10.50
CA TYR A 45 -4.74 7.42 -11.08
C TYR A 45 -4.64 8.54 -10.05
N LYS A 46 -5.25 8.38 -8.87
CA LYS A 46 -5.22 9.40 -7.82
C LYS A 46 -3.86 9.55 -7.18
N LEU A 47 -3.12 8.45 -6.97
CA LEU A 47 -1.74 8.51 -6.49
C LEU A 47 -0.86 9.34 -7.43
N ASP A 48 -0.91 9.06 -8.73
CA ASP A 48 -0.13 9.80 -9.73
C ASP A 48 -0.60 11.26 -9.83
N HIS A 49 -1.91 11.50 -9.78
CA HIS A 49 -2.50 12.84 -9.80
C HIS A 49 -2.01 13.70 -8.64
N TYR A 50 -1.96 13.15 -7.41
CA TYR A 50 -1.51 13.90 -6.24
C TYR A 50 0.01 13.91 -6.05
N THR A 51 0.76 13.06 -6.76
CA THR A 51 2.21 12.91 -6.61
C THR A 51 2.97 14.25 -6.68
N PRO A 52 2.77 15.13 -7.69
CA PRO A 52 3.49 16.40 -7.75
C PRO A 52 3.28 17.28 -6.51
N LYS A 53 2.04 17.37 -6.01
CA LYS A 53 1.71 18.17 -4.83
C LYS A 53 2.21 17.54 -3.54
N LEU A 54 2.13 16.21 -3.41
CA LEU A 54 2.71 15.48 -2.28
C LEU A 54 4.22 15.72 -2.17
N ILE A 55 4.94 15.65 -3.29
CA ILE A 55 6.38 15.92 -3.35
C ILE A 55 6.67 17.36 -2.91
N ALA A 56 5.92 18.35 -3.40
CA ALA A 56 6.10 19.74 -3.01
C ALA A 56 5.89 19.95 -1.50
N LEU A 57 4.84 19.36 -0.94
CA LEU A 57 4.55 19.43 0.50
C LEU A 57 5.63 18.78 1.35
N MET A 58 6.18 17.64 0.89
CA MET A 58 7.26 16.94 1.57
C MET A 58 8.58 17.72 1.53
N LYS A 59 8.91 18.32 0.37
CA LYS A 59 10.10 19.19 0.21
C LYS A 59 10.04 20.44 1.10
N ALA A 60 8.84 20.96 1.36
CA ALA A 60 8.65 22.10 2.24
C ALA A 60 8.84 21.79 3.74
N LYS A 61 8.96 20.51 4.14
CA LYS A 61 9.16 20.14 5.55
C LYS A 61 10.64 20.23 5.95
N GLY A 62 10.89 20.95 7.04
CA GLY A 62 12.18 20.98 7.73
C GLY A 62 12.20 20.13 9.00
N GLY A 63 13.24 20.33 9.83
CA GLY A 63 13.40 19.68 11.13
C GLY A 63 13.54 18.16 11.04
N VAL A 64 13.17 17.46 12.12
CA VAL A 64 13.28 15.99 12.23
C VAL A 64 12.52 15.27 11.12
N LEU A 65 11.33 15.76 10.75
CA LEU A 65 10.55 15.18 9.67
C LEU A 65 11.24 15.38 8.31
N GLY A 66 11.75 16.58 8.02
CA GLY A 66 12.51 16.85 6.81
C GLY A 66 13.74 15.95 6.67
N THR A 67 14.45 15.68 7.76
CA THR A 67 15.58 14.72 7.78
C THR A 67 15.13 13.31 7.44
N LYS A 68 14.00 12.84 8.00
CA LYS A 68 13.45 11.51 7.68
C LYS A 68 12.96 11.37 6.23
N LEU A 69 12.47 12.45 5.64
CA LEU A 69 11.98 12.47 4.26
C LEU A 69 13.10 12.57 3.22
N ARG A 70 14.27 13.10 3.60
CA ARG A 70 15.38 13.39 2.68
C ARG A 70 15.80 12.21 1.79
N PRO A 71 16.02 10.99 2.30
CA PRO A 71 16.44 9.87 1.46
C PRO A 71 15.44 9.55 0.33
N PHE A 72 14.14 9.62 0.64
CA PHE A 72 13.08 9.40 -0.36
C PHE A 72 12.98 10.55 -1.38
N LEU A 73 13.19 11.80 -0.94
CA LEU A 73 13.16 12.97 -1.81
C LEU A 73 14.37 13.02 -2.76
N GLU A 74 15.54 12.57 -2.30
CA GLU A 74 16.73 12.41 -3.14
C GLU A 74 16.50 11.33 -4.20
N LYS A 75 15.96 10.17 -3.82
CA LYS A 75 15.54 9.12 -4.76
C LYS A 75 14.57 9.67 -5.82
N LEU A 76 13.54 10.41 -5.42
CA LEU A 76 12.58 11.03 -6.33
C LEU A 76 13.19 12.01 -7.37
N SER A 77 14.42 12.48 -7.16
CA SER A 77 15.10 13.39 -8.10
C SER A 77 15.87 12.67 -9.21
N GLN A 78 16.09 11.36 -9.11
CA GLN A 78 17.03 10.60 -9.95
C GLN A 78 16.40 9.95 -11.22
N ASN A 79 15.39 10.55 -11.86
CA ASN A 79 14.74 9.98 -13.07
C ASN A 79 14.34 8.49 -12.92
N GLN A 80 13.72 8.15 -11.80
CA GLN A 80 13.36 6.77 -11.48
C GLN A 80 12.15 6.25 -12.26
N SER A 81 11.95 4.93 -12.25
CA SER A 81 10.77 4.29 -12.81
C SER A 81 9.48 4.80 -12.15
N ILE A 82 8.33 4.61 -12.80
CA ILE A 82 7.03 5.02 -12.25
C ILE A 82 6.77 4.33 -10.91
N ASP A 83 7.08 3.04 -10.80
CA ASP A 83 6.83 2.26 -9.59
C ASP A 83 7.73 2.70 -8.43
N MET A 84 9.00 3.01 -8.68
CA MET A 84 9.91 3.54 -7.64
C MET A 84 9.48 4.91 -7.12
N ARG A 85 9.01 5.78 -8.02
CA ARG A 85 8.43 7.08 -7.63
C ARG A 85 7.19 6.89 -6.77
N ARG A 86 6.30 5.97 -7.13
CA ARG A 86 5.10 5.66 -6.33
C ARG A 86 5.48 5.09 -4.96
N ASP A 87 6.43 4.18 -4.89
CA ASP A 87 6.96 3.64 -3.61
C ASP A 87 7.49 4.76 -2.71
N SER A 88 8.38 5.61 -3.24
CA SER A 88 8.96 6.73 -2.49
C SER A 88 7.88 7.71 -1.99
N VAL A 89 6.86 7.99 -2.80
CA VAL A 89 5.73 8.86 -2.40
C VAL A 89 4.89 8.21 -1.30
N ILE A 90 4.58 6.91 -1.40
CA ILE A 90 3.80 6.19 -0.39
C ILE A 90 4.55 6.14 0.95
N ARG A 91 5.83 5.76 0.93
CA ARG A 91 6.70 5.71 2.12
C ARG A 91 6.85 7.09 2.76
N SER A 92 7.04 8.12 1.94
CA SER A 92 7.10 9.51 2.41
C SER A 92 5.76 10.01 2.96
N LEU A 93 4.63 9.58 2.40
CA LEU A 93 3.30 9.94 2.89
C LEU A 93 3.05 9.40 4.30
N ILE A 94 3.43 8.14 4.57
CA ILE A 94 3.34 7.54 5.91
C ILE A 94 4.14 8.36 6.93
N LEU A 95 5.38 8.72 6.58
CA LEU A 95 6.23 9.56 7.42
C LEU A 95 5.64 10.97 7.62
N TYR A 96 5.13 11.58 6.55
CA TYR A 96 4.49 12.90 6.60
C TYR A 96 3.27 12.91 7.53
N LEU A 97 2.51 11.82 7.54
CA LEU A 97 1.38 11.60 8.43
C LEU A 97 1.82 11.20 9.84
N GLY A 98 3.13 11.17 10.14
CA GLY A 98 3.66 10.84 11.46
C GLY A 98 3.40 9.39 11.88
N GLU A 99 3.20 8.50 10.92
CA GLU A 99 2.94 7.08 11.13
C GLU A 99 4.23 6.26 10.91
N LYS A 100 4.25 5.05 11.46
CA LYS A 100 5.41 4.15 11.33
C LYS A 100 5.31 3.39 10.02
N GLN A 101 6.45 3.13 9.38
CA GLN A 101 6.52 2.38 8.12
C GLN A 101 6.48 0.85 8.31
N ASP A 102 5.91 0.39 9.43
CA ASP A 102 5.84 -1.02 9.80
C ASP A 102 4.97 -1.85 8.82
N LEU A 103 4.35 -1.23 7.81
CA LEU A 103 3.69 -1.94 6.71
C LEU A 103 4.68 -2.68 5.82
N PHE A 104 5.87 -2.12 5.60
CA PHE A 104 6.86 -2.65 4.67
C PHE A 104 7.92 -3.43 5.40
N GLU A 105 8.32 -4.54 4.80
CA GLU A 105 9.39 -5.39 5.28
C GLU A 105 10.30 -5.70 4.09
N ASP A 106 11.53 -5.18 4.13
CA ASP A 106 12.50 -5.38 3.05
C ASP A 106 13.18 -6.75 3.21
N CYS A 107 13.27 -7.51 2.12
CA CYS A 107 13.80 -8.87 2.11
C CYS A 107 14.63 -9.13 0.83
N LEU A 108 15.68 -9.93 0.96
CA LEU A 108 16.44 -10.43 -0.20
C LEU A 108 15.72 -11.63 -0.81
N GLU A 109 15.80 -11.79 -2.14
CA GLU A 109 15.15 -12.92 -2.85
C GLU A 109 15.46 -14.29 -2.23
N ASP A 110 16.69 -14.50 -1.77
CA ASP A 110 17.18 -15.77 -1.20
C ASP A 110 16.80 -15.99 0.27
N SER A 111 16.14 -15.02 0.91
CA SER A 111 15.91 -15.00 2.36
C SER A 111 14.44 -14.79 2.74
N ARG A 112 13.49 -15.25 1.90
CA ARG A 112 12.05 -15.26 2.24
C ARG A 112 11.80 -16.18 3.44
N SER A 113 12.05 -15.69 4.64
CA SER A 113 11.77 -16.41 5.89
C SER A 113 10.38 -16.08 6.42
N ASP A 114 9.74 -17.08 7.02
CA ASP A 114 8.57 -16.88 7.88
C ASP A 114 8.96 -16.03 9.09
N ALA A 115 8.49 -14.79 9.15
CA ALA A 115 8.41 -14.03 10.38
C ALA A 115 7.33 -12.94 10.32
N THR A 116 6.35 -13.02 11.22
CA THR A 116 6.01 -12.02 12.25
C THR A 116 4.55 -12.17 12.71
N GLU A 117 4.30 -11.88 13.99
CA GLU A 117 2.97 -11.85 14.66
C GLU A 117 2.01 -10.75 14.12
N HIS A 118 2.37 -10.09 13.01
CA HIS A 118 1.59 -8.98 12.46
C HIS A 118 0.54 -9.48 11.46
N ILE A 119 -0.66 -8.91 11.55
CA ILE A 119 -1.81 -9.38 10.77
C ILE A 119 -1.61 -9.11 9.27
N LEU A 120 -1.01 -7.99 8.84
CA LEU A 120 -0.88 -7.61 7.42
C LEU A 120 0.42 -6.84 7.13
N LYS A 121 1.21 -7.29 6.15
CA LYS A 121 2.49 -6.69 5.72
C LYS A 121 2.66 -6.73 4.20
N ILE A 122 3.52 -5.85 3.69
CA ILE A 122 4.06 -5.85 2.33
C ILE A 122 5.53 -6.27 2.42
N LEU A 123 5.85 -7.43 1.89
CA LEU A 123 7.24 -7.83 1.67
C LEU A 123 7.75 -7.10 0.43
N VAL A 124 8.84 -6.36 0.55
CA VAL A 124 9.50 -5.63 -0.53
C VAL A 124 10.78 -6.38 -0.87
N VAL A 125 10.82 -6.94 -2.08
CA VAL A 125 11.83 -7.90 -2.49
C VAL A 125 12.92 -7.17 -3.25
N HIS A 126 14.18 -7.33 -2.82
CA HIS A 126 15.37 -6.79 -3.45
C HIS A 126 16.22 -7.91 -4.05
N GLY A 127 16.79 -7.65 -5.22
CA GLY A 127 17.79 -8.55 -5.81
C GLY A 127 19.08 -8.55 -4.99
N ALA A 128 19.86 -9.63 -5.06
CA ALA A 128 21.06 -9.83 -4.22
C ALA A 128 22.09 -8.68 -4.27
N ASN A 129 22.10 -7.89 -5.36
CA ASN A 129 22.98 -6.73 -5.54
C ASN A 129 22.23 -5.48 -6.04
N GLU A 130 20.90 -5.45 -5.90
CA GLU A 130 20.08 -4.32 -6.35
C GLU A 130 19.66 -3.46 -5.15
N GLU A 131 19.91 -2.16 -5.22
CA GLU A 131 19.44 -1.20 -4.20
C GLU A 131 17.93 -0.94 -4.32
N ASP A 132 17.38 -1.21 -5.50
CA ASP A 132 16.00 -0.96 -5.84
C ASP A 132 15.18 -2.25 -5.79
N PRO A 133 13.92 -2.17 -5.32
CA PRO A 133 13.07 -3.35 -5.20
C PRO A 133 12.65 -3.86 -6.58
N VAL A 134 12.75 -5.18 -6.75
CA VAL A 134 12.40 -5.91 -7.98
C VAL A 134 10.96 -6.43 -7.96
N ASP A 135 10.40 -6.67 -6.77
CA ASP A 135 9.05 -7.17 -6.60
C ASP A 135 8.47 -6.81 -5.22
N ALA A 136 7.18 -7.08 -5.02
CA ALA A 136 6.53 -7.01 -3.72
C ALA A 136 5.57 -8.19 -3.52
N ALA A 137 5.33 -8.58 -2.28
CA ALA A 137 4.35 -9.58 -1.92
C ALA A 137 3.50 -9.15 -0.73
N LEU A 138 2.33 -9.77 -0.56
CA LEU A 138 1.49 -9.56 0.62
C LEU A 138 1.60 -10.74 1.57
N LEU A 139 1.87 -10.40 2.83
CA LEU A 139 1.84 -11.33 3.95
C LEU A 139 0.58 -11.06 4.79
N LEU A 140 -0.10 -12.12 5.19
CA LEU A 140 -1.17 -12.08 6.20
C LEU A 140 -0.90 -13.15 7.25
N GLU A 141 -0.86 -12.75 8.52
CA GLU A 141 -0.53 -13.61 9.66
C GLU A 141 0.80 -14.38 9.42
N GLY A 142 1.82 -13.66 8.95
CA GLY A 142 3.13 -14.22 8.62
C GLY A 142 3.19 -15.06 7.33
N ARG A 143 2.06 -15.39 6.69
CA ARG A 143 2.04 -16.20 5.47
C ARG A 143 1.95 -15.35 4.21
N GLU A 144 2.76 -15.68 3.21
CA GLU A 144 2.68 -15.07 1.88
C GLU A 144 1.40 -15.51 1.15
N ILE A 145 0.47 -14.56 0.97
CA ILE A 145 -0.84 -14.81 0.35
C ILE A 145 -0.91 -14.35 -1.11
N MET A 146 -0.09 -13.36 -1.48
CA MET A 146 0.01 -12.83 -2.83
C MET A 146 1.49 -12.53 -3.15
N PRO A 147 2.26 -13.54 -3.61
CA PRO A 147 3.57 -13.29 -4.21
C PRO A 147 3.44 -12.42 -5.47
N GLY A 148 4.50 -11.80 -5.98
CA GLY A 148 4.52 -11.29 -7.35
C GLY A 148 3.60 -10.11 -7.64
N CYS A 149 3.42 -9.19 -6.69
CA CYS A 149 2.57 -8.01 -6.87
C CYS A 149 3.18 -6.99 -7.84
N GLY A 150 4.47 -7.09 -8.14
CA GLY A 150 5.21 -6.29 -9.12
C GLY A 150 5.66 -4.92 -8.61
N SER A 151 4.93 -4.28 -7.69
CA SER A 151 5.41 -3.07 -7.03
C SER A 151 4.73 -2.83 -5.68
N THR A 152 5.38 -2.04 -4.81
CA THR A 152 4.81 -1.61 -3.53
C THR A 152 3.45 -0.95 -3.70
N ALA A 153 3.29 -0.12 -4.73
CA ALA A 153 2.02 0.55 -4.99
C ALA A 153 0.89 -0.45 -5.33
N LYS A 154 1.18 -1.46 -6.16
CA LYS A 154 0.22 -2.53 -6.47
C LYS A 154 -0.12 -3.36 -5.23
N ALA A 155 0.88 -3.64 -4.38
CA ALA A 155 0.68 -4.31 -3.09
C ALA A 155 -0.23 -3.51 -2.16
N CYS A 156 -0.02 -2.19 -2.01
CA CYS A 156 -0.92 -1.30 -1.26
C CYS A 156 -2.36 -1.34 -1.80
N THR A 157 -2.53 -1.33 -3.12
CA THR A 157 -3.85 -1.42 -3.74
C THR A 157 -4.54 -2.77 -3.43
N LEU A 158 -3.80 -3.87 -3.52
CA LEU A 158 -4.33 -5.21 -3.20
C LEU A 158 -4.68 -5.35 -1.71
N ILE A 159 -3.93 -4.70 -0.81
CA ILE A 159 -4.29 -4.59 0.61
C ILE A 159 -5.64 -3.92 0.80
N MET A 160 -5.91 -2.80 0.11
CA MET A 160 -7.22 -2.15 0.17
C MET A 160 -8.33 -3.09 -0.30
N GLY A 161 -8.11 -3.82 -1.40
CA GLY A 161 -9.04 -4.84 -1.86
C GLY A 161 -9.30 -5.94 -0.83
N LEU A 162 -8.22 -6.48 -0.23
CA LEU A 162 -8.27 -7.56 0.75
C LEU A 162 -9.07 -7.15 1.99
N ILE A 163 -8.84 -5.94 2.51
CA ILE A 163 -9.53 -5.44 3.69
C ILE A 163 -11.04 -5.34 3.44
N TYR A 164 -11.47 -4.88 2.27
CA TYR A 164 -12.91 -4.82 1.94
C TYR A 164 -13.49 -6.22 1.67
N ALA A 165 -12.79 -7.07 0.93
CA ALA A 165 -13.25 -8.41 0.60
C ALA A 165 -13.40 -9.30 1.85
N LEU A 166 -12.53 -9.14 2.85
CA LEU A 166 -12.53 -9.92 4.09
C LEU A 166 -13.15 -9.18 5.29
N ASN A 167 -13.62 -7.94 5.10
CA ASN A 167 -14.15 -7.08 6.16
C ASN A 167 -13.18 -6.94 7.35
N LEU A 168 -11.91 -6.65 7.07
CA LEU A 168 -10.87 -6.44 8.07
C LEU A 168 -10.91 -5.01 8.61
N ALA A 169 -10.36 -4.81 9.81
CA ALA A 169 -10.09 -3.47 10.31
C ALA A 169 -8.80 -2.91 9.68
N TYR A 170 -8.72 -1.58 9.52
CA TYR A 170 -7.47 -0.93 9.15
C TYR A 170 -6.42 -1.07 10.27
N PRO A 171 -5.13 -1.25 9.93
CA PRO A 171 -4.06 -1.23 10.91
C PRO A 171 -4.08 0.08 11.71
N PRO A 172 -4.19 0.03 13.06
CA PRO A 172 -4.36 1.23 13.87
C PRO A 172 -3.15 2.17 13.83
N THR A 173 -1.96 1.63 13.56
CA THR A 173 -0.70 2.37 13.40
C THR A 173 -0.62 3.18 12.10
N LEU A 174 -1.49 2.90 11.13
CA LEU A 174 -1.52 3.50 9.79
C LEU A 174 -2.90 4.11 9.47
N ARG A 175 -3.69 4.43 10.49
CA ARG A 175 -5.07 4.91 10.35
C ARG A 175 -5.21 6.07 9.36
N TYR A 176 -4.25 7.00 9.33
CA TYR A 176 -4.31 8.17 8.45
C TYR A 176 -3.90 7.82 7.03
N THR A 177 -2.89 6.97 6.83
CA THR A 177 -2.53 6.46 5.50
C THR A 177 -3.68 5.69 4.87
N PHE A 178 -4.33 4.79 5.61
CA PHE A 178 -5.50 4.06 5.11
C PHE A 178 -6.70 4.98 4.86
N GLU A 179 -6.88 6.03 5.67
CA GLU A 179 -7.89 7.06 5.40
C GLU A 179 -7.60 7.83 4.10
N VAL A 180 -6.34 8.17 3.81
CA VAL A 180 -5.93 8.77 2.52
C VAL A 180 -6.23 7.83 1.36
N PHE A 181 -5.84 6.56 1.48
CA PHE A 181 -6.10 5.55 0.44
C PHE A 181 -7.60 5.41 0.17
N GLN A 182 -8.40 5.28 1.23
CA GLN A 182 -9.85 5.13 1.11
C GLN A 182 -10.52 6.36 0.50
N LYS A 183 -10.25 7.55 1.04
CA LYS A 183 -11.06 8.74 0.74
C LYS A 183 -10.48 9.58 -0.39
N LEU A 184 -9.15 9.74 -0.42
CA LEU A 184 -8.51 10.57 -1.45
C LEU A 184 -8.18 9.75 -2.70
N PHE A 185 -7.71 8.51 -2.55
CA PHE A 185 -7.31 7.70 -3.70
C PHE A 185 -8.46 6.87 -4.29
N LEU A 186 -9.35 6.35 -3.46
CA LEU A 186 -10.49 5.55 -3.92
C LEU A 186 -11.81 6.33 -3.97
N GLY A 187 -11.87 7.55 -3.44
CA GLY A 187 -13.06 8.41 -3.50
C GLY A 187 -14.26 7.85 -2.72
N LEU A 188 -14.02 7.09 -1.66
CA LEU A 188 -15.09 6.49 -0.86
C LEU A 188 -15.57 7.50 0.19
N ASP A 189 -16.54 8.32 -0.18
CA ASP A 189 -16.98 9.54 0.54
C ASP A 189 -17.93 9.31 1.74
N GLY A 190 -17.97 8.11 2.30
CA GLY A 190 -18.95 7.76 3.34
C GLY A 190 -18.72 8.39 4.72
N ILE A 191 -17.53 8.95 5.01
CA ILE A 191 -17.15 9.42 6.36
C ILE A 191 -16.32 10.71 6.26
N LYS A 192 -16.63 11.70 7.11
CA LYS A 192 -15.86 12.95 7.26
C LYS A 192 -14.36 12.67 7.48
N LEU A 193 -13.49 13.45 6.83
CA LEU A 193 -12.05 13.34 7.01
C LEU A 193 -11.65 13.70 8.44
N THR A 194 -10.69 12.98 9.02
CA THR A 194 -10.05 13.41 10.27
C THR A 194 -9.37 14.77 10.06
N PRO A 195 -9.21 15.61 11.11
CA PRO A 195 -8.58 16.92 10.96
C PRO A 195 -7.20 16.87 10.28
N LYS A 196 -6.44 15.79 10.53
CA LYS A 196 -5.11 15.57 9.94
C LYS A 196 -5.19 15.33 8.43
N VAL A 197 -6.07 14.44 7.98
CA VAL A 197 -6.23 14.15 6.56
C VAL A 197 -6.97 15.30 5.85
N GLN A 198 -7.87 15.99 6.53
CA GLN A 198 -8.51 17.21 6.01
C GLN A 198 -7.46 18.29 5.72
N ALA A 199 -6.51 18.52 6.64
CA ALA A 199 -5.44 19.48 6.41
C ALA A 199 -4.56 19.08 5.21
N LEU A 200 -4.26 17.78 5.05
CA LEU A 200 -3.56 17.29 3.86
C LEU A 200 -4.40 17.52 2.59
N ASN A 201 -5.68 17.18 2.60
CA ASN A 201 -6.57 17.32 1.45
C ASN A 201 -6.67 18.77 0.97
N VAL A 202 -6.81 19.74 1.89
CA VAL A 202 -6.82 21.17 1.54
C VAL A 202 -5.53 21.57 0.81
N ASN A 203 -4.37 21.14 1.31
CA ASN A 203 -3.07 21.40 0.69
C ASN A 203 -2.87 20.68 -0.66
N LEU A 204 -3.56 19.56 -0.88
CA LEU A 204 -3.57 18.85 -2.16
C LEU A 204 -4.53 19.49 -3.18
N LEU A 205 -5.47 20.31 -2.75
CA LEU A 205 -6.44 20.97 -3.63
C LEU A 205 -6.09 22.43 -3.90
N SER A 206 -5.34 23.10 -3.02
CA SER A 206 -4.71 24.40 -3.28
C SER A 206 -3.72 24.34 -4.42
#